data_AF-W4H3P7-F1
#
_entry.id   AF-W4H3P7-F1
#
_cell.length_a   1.000
_cell.length_b   1.000
_cell.length_c   1.000
_cell.angle_alpha   90.00
_cell.angle_beta   90.00
_cell.angle_gamma   90.00
#
_symmetry.space_group_name_H-M   'P 1'
#
loop_
_entity.id
_entity.type
_entity.pdbx_description
1 polymer ?
#
loop_
_entity_poly.entity_id
_entity_poly.type
_entity_poly.pdbx_seq_one_letter_code
_entity_poly.pdbx_strand_id
1 'polypeptide(L)'
;MKTRRTGWTLGVVSGLLSGGVWSYNPVGGDLCNALNDCSGHGKCNTLTKVCTCSNGWGSPSDISHNKAADCSRRVCPSGASWNSIPTLPTTAHTAAECSDMGVCDTTSGECKCFPGFVGAACDRTSCPKDCSGHGICMSMRALAGVSAALPLSAPTTYGGQPSTTTWDQDRLFGCVCDSPWAVGLASGQVQASGWFGADCSLQHCPYGDDPVTIGTDELNCTGVAAPGGMGVGASGNVCFIECSNRGVCDYITGLCTCFEGFYGSNCGTMSMG
;
A
#
# COMPACT_ATOMS: atom_id res chain seq x y z
N MET A 1 27.97 48.56 -43.10
CA MET A 1 29.05 48.73 -42.11
C MET A 1 29.38 47.35 -41.54
N LYS A 2 30.45 46.74 -42.05
CA LYS A 2 31.70 46.38 -41.32
C LYS A 2 31.48 45.32 -40.21
N THR A 3 32.11 44.15 -40.19
CA THR A 3 33.02 43.40 -41.10
C THR A 3 33.25 42.04 -40.42
N ARG A 4 33.29 40.95 -41.20
CA ARG A 4 33.84 39.64 -40.78
C ARG A 4 35.34 39.74 -40.51
N ARG A 5 35.87 38.98 -39.55
CA ARG A 5 37.24 38.44 -39.59
C ARG A 5 37.30 37.01 -39.06
N THR A 6 37.55 36.12 -40.01
CA THR A 6 38.20 34.81 -39.86
C THR A 6 39.66 34.99 -39.43
N GLY A 7 40.15 34.08 -38.60
CA GLY A 7 41.58 33.93 -38.29
C GLY A 7 41.92 32.47 -38.08
N TRP A 8 42.59 31.88 -39.06
CA TRP A 8 43.24 30.57 -38.99
C TRP A 8 44.63 30.75 -38.37
N THR A 9 45.04 29.82 -37.52
CA THR A 9 46.46 29.55 -37.24
C THR A 9 46.71 28.05 -37.27
N LEU A 10 47.54 27.62 -38.22
CA LEU A 10 48.17 26.30 -38.23
C LEU A 10 49.20 26.23 -37.08
N GLY A 11 49.19 25.12 -36.35
CA GLY A 11 50.24 24.74 -35.39
C GLY A 11 50.45 23.23 -35.46
N VAL A 12 51.71 22.84 -35.66
CA VAL A 12 52.20 21.52 -36.06
C VAL A 12 52.09 20.47 -34.95
N VAL A 13 51.91 19.22 -35.39
CA VAL A 13 51.91 17.96 -34.65
C VAL A 13 53.13 17.81 -33.72
N SER A 14 52.89 17.40 -32.48
CA SER A 14 53.82 16.53 -31.72
C SER A 14 53.02 15.70 -30.73
N GLY A 15 53.02 14.39 -30.95
CA GLY A 15 52.34 13.43 -30.09
C GLY A 15 52.97 13.35 -28.71
N LEU A 16 52.13 13.30 -27.69
CA LEU A 16 52.46 12.83 -26.36
C LEU A 16 51.32 11.92 -25.91
N LEU A 17 51.54 10.62 -26.07
CA LEU A 17 50.83 9.57 -25.34
C LEU A 17 51.17 9.75 -23.86
N SER A 18 50.47 10.64 -23.15
CA SER A 18 50.53 10.70 -21.70
C SER A 18 49.43 9.79 -21.15
N GLY A 19 49.76 8.52 -21.03
CA GLY A 19 48.99 7.55 -20.25
C GLY A 19 48.73 8.12 -18.86
N GLY A 20 47.46 8.23 -18.50
CA GLY A 20 47.04 8.43 -17.12
C GLY A 20 47.55 7.25 -16.30
N VAL A 21 48.50 7.55 -15.44
CA VAL A 21 49.21 6.58 -14.59
C VAL A 21 48.19 6.00 -13.62
N TRP A 22 47.70 4.80 -13.91
CA TRP A 22 47.21 3.91 -12.85
C TRP A 22 48.41 3.68 -11.93
N SER A 23 48.37 4.25 -10.73
CA SER A 23 49.36 4.00 -9.69
C SER A 23 49.29 2.53 -9.26
N TYR A 24 49.83 1.64 -10.07
CA TYR A 24 50.18 0.29 -9.70
C TYR A 24 51.31 0.38 -8.67
N ASN A 25 51.01 0.07 -7.42
CA ASN A 25 51.98 -0.07 -6.35
C ASN A 25 52.42 -1.54 -6.25
N PRO A 26 53.64 -1.91 -6.68
CA PRO A 26 54.05 -3.31 -6.76
C PRO A 26 54.94 -3.66 -5.56
N VAL A 27 54.36 -3.82 -4.36
CA VAL A 27 55.00 -4.56 -3.27
C VAL A 27 53.93 -5.25 -2.40
N GLY A 28 53.70 -6.55 -2.66
CA GLY A 28 53.08 -7.47 -1.69
C GLY A 28 51.59 -7.82 -1.88
N GLY A 29 51.31 -8.78 -2.76
CA GLY A 29 50.16 -9.70 -2.65
C GLY A 29 48.91 -9.33 -3.43
N ASP A 30 48.53 -10.19 -4.39
CA ASP A 30 47.22 -10.31 -5.06
C ASP A 30 46.06 -9.64 -4.28
N LEU A 31 45.59 -8.47 -4.73
CA LEU A 31 44.64 -7.59 -4.03
C LEU A 31 43.19 -8.10 -4.04
N CYS A 32 43.01 -9.42 -3.84
CA CYS A 32 41.77 -10.14 -4.10
C CYS A 32 41.40 -10.14 -5.60
N ASN A 33 42.37 -10.22 -6.51
CA ASN A 33 42.12 -10.28 -7.95
C ASN A 33 41.26 -11.50 -8.31
N ALA A 34 41.47 -12.64 -7.62
CA ALA A 34 40.62 -13.83 -7.75
C ALA A 34 39.14 -13.60 -7.37
N LEU A 35 38.83 -12.50 -6.66
CA LEU A 35 37.50 -12.02 -6.31
C LEU A 35 37.22 -10.66 -6.98
N ASN A 36 37.75 -10.44 -8.20
CA ASN A 36 37.52 -9.23 -8.99
C ASN A 36 37.77 -7.92 -8.22
N ASP A 37 38.77 -7.90 -7.33
CA ASP A 37 39.07 -6.78 -6.44
C ASP A 37 37.82 -6.32 -5.64
N CYS A 38 37.05 -7.29 -5.14
CA CYS A 38 35.77 -7.10 -4.45
C CYS A 38 34.75 -6.32 -5.28
N SER A 39 34.85 -6.41 -6.60
CA SER A 39 33.99 -5.75 -7.60
C SER A 39 33.82 -4.24 -7.38
N GLY A 40 34.76 -3.59 -6.68
CA GLY A 40 34.63 -2.19 -6.26
C GLY A 40 33.56 -1.93 -5.18
N HIS A 41 32.90 -2.96 -4.66
CA HIS A 41 31.84 -2.86 -3.65
C HIS A 41 32.25 -3.40 -2.29
N GLY A 42 33.55 -3.58 -2.04
CA GLY A 42 34.05 -4.03 -0.77
C GLY A 42 35.49 -3.65 -0.52
N LYS A 43 35.98 -3.97 0.67
CA LYS A 43 37.39 -3.84 1.05
C LYS A 43 38.03 -5.23 1.08
N CYS A 44 39.13 -5.40 0.34
CA CYS A 44 39.92 -6.63 0.36
C CYS A 44 40.80 -6.68 1.60
N ASN A 45 40.73 -7.78 2.35
CA ASN A 45 41.79 -8.16 3.28
C ASN A 45 42.88 -8.91 2.50
N THR A 46 44.02 -8.26 2.28
CA THR A 46 45.10 -8.78 1.42
C THR A 46 45.86 -9.96 2.05
N LEU A 47 45.73 -10.19 3.36
CA LEU A 47 46.33 -11.34 4.05
C LEU A 47 45.47 -12.59 3.90
N THR A 48 44.15 -12.46 4.09
CA THR A 48 43.21 -13.61 4.05
C THR A 48 42.58 -13.83 2.68
N LYS A 49 42.73 -12.88 1.75
CA LYS A 49 42.08 -12.86 0.43
C LYS A 49 40.55 -12.92 0.51
N VAL A 50 39.98 -12.25 1.51
CA VAL A 50 38.52 -12.17 1.74
C VAL A 50 38.06 -10.73 1.56
N CYS A 51 36.94 -10.56 0.85
CA CYS A 51 36.26 -9.29 0.70
C CYS A 51 35.30 -9.03 1.86
N THR A 52 35.36 -7.82 2.43
CA THR A 52 34.29 -7.29 3.29
C THR A 52 33.42 -6.37 2.44
N CYS A 53 32.23 -6.84 2.06
CA CYS A 53 31.34 -6.11 1.18
C CYS A 53 30.65 -4.92 1.86
N SER A 54 30.27 -3.94 1.06
CA SER A 54 29.47 -2.77 1.45
C SER A 54 28.00 -3.15 1.60
N ASN A 55 27.23 -2.38 2.37
CA ASN A 55 25.79 -2.61 2.56
C ASN A 55 25.06 -2.63 1.20
N GLY A 56 24.15 -3.59 1.04
CA GLY A 56 23.45 -3.82 -0.23
C GLY A 56 24.26 -4.62 -1.26
N TRP A 57 25.45 -5.11 -0.90
CA TRP A 57 26.30 -5.97 -1.73
C TRP A 57 26.78 -7.24 -1.01
N GLY A 58 26.11 -7.60 0.09
CA GLY A 58 26.45 -8.79 0.88
C GLY A 58 27.35 -8.48 2.07
N SER A 59 27.18 -7.31 2.69
CA SER A 59 27.87 -6.98 3.94
C SER A 59 27.45 -7.94 5.06
N PRO A 60 28.19 -7.99 6.18
CA PRO A 60 27.80 -8.76 7.35
C PRO A 60 26.45 -8.34 7.96
N SER A 61 25.99 -7.10 7.76
CA SER A 61 24.69 -6.64 8.26
C SER A 61 23.52 -6.92 7.33
N ASP A 62 23.79 -7.22 6.05
CA ASP A 62 22.74 -7.65 5.13
C ASP A 62 22.28 -9.05 5.55
N ILE A 63 20.99 -9.32 5.66
CA ILE A 63 20.52 -10.64 6.12
C ILE A 63 20.32 -11.66 4.99
N SER A 64 20.50 -11.22 3.74
CA SER A 64 20.26 -12.05 2.55
C SER A 64 21.10 -13.32 2.53
N HIS A 65 20.47 -14.40 2.10
CA HIS A 65 21.08 -15.73 2.08
C HIS A 65 22.17 -15.85 1.00
N ASN A 66 21.95 -15.20 -0.15
CA ASN A 66 22.83 -15.31 -1.31
C ASN A 66 23.72 -14.07 -1.45
N LYS A 67 24.88 -14.11 -0.79
CA LYS A 67 25.90 -13.06 -0.86
C LYS A 67 27.04 -13.50 -1.76
N ALA A 68 27.38 -12.68 -2.74
CA ALA A 68 28.54 -12.96 -3.59
C ALA A 68 29.82 -12.63 -2.83
N ALA A 69 30.78 -13.56 -2.79
CA ALA A 69 32.04 -13.39 -2.08
C ALA A 69 32.92 -12.27 -2.67
N ASP A 70 32.71 -11.93 -3.95
CA ASP A 70 33.38 -10.83 -4.65
C ASP A 70 32.58 -9.52 -4.63
N CYS A 71 31.48 -9.45 -3.87
CA CYS A 71 30.60 -8.29 -3.78
C CYS A 71 30.00 -7.84 -5.14
N SER A 72 29.95 -8.73 -6.14
CA SER A 72 29.42 -8.43 -7.48
C SER A 72 27.89 -8.42 -7.57
N ARG A 73 27.20 -8.96 -6.54
CA ARG A 73 25.75 -9.11 -6.52
C ARG A 73 25.11 -8.23 -5.47
N ARG A 74 24.01 -7.62 -5.85
CA ARG A 74 23.14 -6.89 -4.93
C ARG A 74 22.43 -7.88 -4.03
N VAL A 75 22.09 -7.40 -2.85
CA VAL A 75 21.19 -8.08 -1.93
C VAL A 75 19.98 -7.20 -1.67
N CYS A 76 18.85 -7.80 -1.33
CA CYS A 76 17.60 -7.06 -1.26
C CYS A 76 17.27 -6.54 0.14
N PRO A 77 16.42 -5.49 0.22
CA PRO A 77 15.85 -5.04 1.48
C PRO A 77 15.19 -6.17 2.24
N SER A 78 15.15 -5.97 3.54
CA SER A 78 14.67 -6.97 4.47
C SER A 78 13.71 -6.33 5.45
N GLY A 79 12.69 -7.09 5.83
CA GLY A 79 11.68 -6.67 6.79
C GLY A 79 11.29 -7.84 7.67
N ALA A 80 10.39 -7.58 8.62
CA ALA A 80 9.81 -8.63 9.43
C ALA A 80 9.19 -9.71 8.51
N SER A 81 9.51 -10.98 8.76
CA SER A 81 8.95 -12.09 7.97
C SER A 81 7.43 -12.18 8.13
N TRP A 82 6.74 -12.55 7.05
CA TRP A 82 5.32 -12.89 7.09
C TRP A 82 5.05 -14.33 7.57
N ASN A 83 5.99 -15.25 7.36
CA ASN A 83 5.79 -16.69 7.51
C ASN A 83 6.87 -17.38 8.36
N SER A 84 7.67 -16.62 9.12
CA SER A 84 8.70 -17.17 10.01
C SER A 84 8.10 -18.10 11.05
N ILE A 85 8.78 -19.21 11.31
CA ILE A 85 8.48 -20.10 12.43
C ILE A 85 8.79 -19.34 13.74
N PRO A 86 7.84 -19.23 14.69
CA PRO A 86 8.10 -18.63 15.99
C PRO A 86 9.22 -19.35 16.72
N THR A 87 10.14 -18.60 17.32
CA THR A 87 11.25 -19.17 18.11
C THR A 87 10.89 -19.30 19.58
N LEU A 88 9.97 -18.46 20.07
CA LEU A 88 9.41 -18.47 21.43
C LEU A 88 7.92 -18.08 21.40
N PRO A 89 7.15 -18.31 22.49
CA PRO A 89 5.74 -17.95 22.55
C PRO A 89 5.43 -16.47 22.26
N THR A 90 6.41 -15.59 22.46
CA THR A 90 6.31 -14.14 22.26
C THR A 90 7.33 -13.62 21.24
N THR A 91 7.98 -14.49 20.47
CA THR A 91 9.00 -14.10 19.50
C THR A 91 8.75 -14.79 18.16
N ALA A 92 8.37 -13.98 17.18
CA ALA A 92 8.15 -14.37 15.79
C ALA A 92 8.55 -13.19 14.88
N HIS A 93 8.34 -13.34 13.57
CA HIS A 93 8.60 -12.31 12.56
C HIS A 93 10.04 -11.84 12.51
N THR A 94 10.98 -12.80 12.59
CA THR A 94 12.41 -12.52 12.38
C THR A 94 12.61 -11.85 11.03
N ALA A 95 13.61 -10.97 10.92
CA ALA A 95 13.88 -10.30 9.66
C ALA A 95 14.20 -11.32 8.56
N ALA A 96 13.64 -11.09 7.36
CA ALA A 96 13.87 -11.92 6.18
C ALA A 96 14.01 -11.06 4.92
N GLU A 97 14.82 -11.54 3.98
CA GLU A 97 14.97 -10.92 2.67
C GLU A 97 13.61 -10.88 1.96
N CYS A 98 13.21 -9.71 1.49
CA CYS A 98 11.89 -9.50 0.92
C CYS A 98 10.72 -9.94 1.84
N SER A 99 10.91 -9.90 3.16
CA SER A 99 9.92 -10.29 4.18
C SER A 99 9.31 -11.69 3.95
N ASP A 100 10.00 -12.57 3.23
CA ASP A 100 9.50 -13.85 2.72
C ASP A 100 8.27 -13.78 1.78
N MET A 101 7.94 -12.58 1.28
CA MET A 101 6.83 -12.33 0.34
C MET A 101 7.31 -11.74 -0.98
N GLY A 102 8.53 -12.10 -1.39
CA GLY A 102 9.07 -11.77 -2.69
C GLY A 102 10.35 -12.53 -3.00
N VAL A 103 10.81 -12.37 -4.24
CA VAL A 103 12.08 -12.91 -4.71
C VAL A 103 13.05 -11.77 -4.96
N CYS A 104 14.25 -11.88 -4.40
CA CYS A 104 15.28 -10.87 -4.63
C CYS A 104 15.84 -10.93 -6.06
N ASP A 105 15.78 -9.79 -6.77
CA ASP A 105 16.59 -9.60 -7.97
C ASP A 105 17.99 -9.11 -7.58
N THR A 106 18.96 -10.02 -7.58
CA THR A 106 20.34 -9.72 -7.16
C THR A 106 21.13 -8.86 -8.17
N THR A 107 20.52 -8.50 -9.30
CA THR A 107 21.12 -7.55 -10.26
C THR A 107 20.76 -6.11 -9.90
N SER A 108 19.51 -5.83 -9.51
CA SER A 108 19.06 -4.50 -9.07
C SER A 108 19.18 -4.29 -7.56
N GLY A 109 19.00 -5.36 -6.78
CA GLY A 109 18.80 -5.31 -5.33
C GLY A 109 17.36 -4.99 -4.93
N GLU A 110 16.39 -5.25 -5.82
CA GLU A 110 14.98 -4.98 -5.57
C GLU A 110 14.19 -6.29 -5.37
N CYS A 111 13.24 -6.25 -4.44
CA CYS A 111 12.32 -7.35 -4.23
C CYS A 111 11.21 -7.38 -5.29
N LYS A 112 11.07 -8.51 -5.97
CA LYS A 112 9.89 -8.81 -6.79
C LYS A 112 8.82 -9.43 -5.89
N CYS A 113 7.90 -8.61 -5.43
CA CYS A 113 6.86 -9.04 -4.49
C CYS A 113 5.86 -10.01 -5.10
N PHE A 114 5.37 -10.93 -4.28
CA PHE A 114 4.26 -11.79 -4.65
C PHE A 114 2.94 -11.01 -4.71
N PRO A 115 1.93 -11.50 -5.46
CA PRO A 115 0.64 -10.83 -5.56
C PRO A 115 0.05 -10.51 -4.18
N GLY A 116 -0.44 -9.28 -4.00
CA GLY A 116 -1.01 -8.81 -2.74
C GLY A 116 0.00 -8.18 -1.78
N PHE A 117 1.31 -8.21 -2.08
CA PHE A 117 2.36 -7.61 -1.26
C PHE A 117 3.11 -6.51 -2.00
N VAL A 118 3.47 -5.45 -1.28
CA VAL A 118 4.16 -4.27 -1.80
C VAL A 118 5.12 -3.71 -0.75
N GLY A 119 5.85 -2.66 -1.11
CA GLY A 119 6.93 -2.09 -0.30
C GLY A 119 8.30 -2.58 -0.76
N ALA A 120 9.36 -1.88 -0.38
CA ALA A 120 10.72 -2.18 -0.85
C ALA A 120 11.20 -3.60 -0.44
N ALA A 121 10.66 -4.12 0.66
CA ALA A 121 10.91 -5.47 1.15
C ALA A 121 9.65 -6.35 1.07
N CYS A 122 8.60 -6.00 0.33
CA CYS A 122 7.33 -6.74 0.32
C CYS A 122 6.71 -6.89 1.72
N ASP A 123 6.92 -5.89 2.55
CA ASP A 123 6.69 -5.89 3.99
C ASP A 123 5.27 -5.44 4.38
N ARG A 124 4.46 -5.01 3.41
CA ARG A 124 3.05 -4.65 3.61
C ARG A 124 2.15 -5.22 2.52
N THR A 125 0.86 -5.41 2.82
CA THR A 125 -0.14 -5.80 1.83
C THR A 125 -0.52 -4.62 0.95
N SER A 126 -0.86 -4.87 -0.31
CA SER A 126 -1.56 -3.90 -1.16
C SER A 126 -3.03 -3.82 -0.78
N CYS A 127 -3.68 -2.68 -1.03
CA CYS A 127 -5.13 -2.64 -1.02
C CYS A 127 -5.71 -3.42 -2.22
N PRO A 128 -6.79 -4.20 -2.02
CA PRO A 128 -7.49 -4.86 -3.11
C PRO A 128 -7.87 -3.88 -4.21
N LYS A 129 -7.45 -4.18 -5.45
CA LYS A 129 -7.66 -3.35 -6.65
C LYS A 129 -7.35 -1.85 -6.47
N ASP A 130 -6.44 -1.50 -5.56
CA ASP A 130 -6.16 -0.10 -5.22
C ASP A 130 -7.43 0.70 -4.84
N CYS A 131 -8.31 0.06 -4.07
CA CYS A 131 -9.62 0.59 -3.68
C CYS A 131 -10.50 0.99 -4.88
N SER A 132 -10.27 0.37 -6.04
CA SER A 132 -10.99 0.57 -7.30
C SER A 132 -11.11 2.04 -7.74
N GLY A 133 -10.25 2.92 -7.23
CA GLY A 133 -10.34 4.37 -7.45
C GLY A 133 -11.48 5.08 -6.72
N HIS A 134 -12.14 4.39 -5.77
CA HIS A 134 -13.30 4.87 -5.00
C HIS A 134 -13.06 4.77 -3.49
N GLY A 135 -11.81 5.01 -3.07
CA GLY A 135 -11.45 5.01 -1.67
C GLY A 135 -9.99 5.29 -1.43
N ILE A 136 -9.62 5.31 -0.15
CA ILE A 136 -8.26 5.57 0.31
C ILE A 136 -7.70 4.29 0.92
N CYS A 137 -6.52 3.90 0.45
CA CYS A 137 -5.77 2.78 0.99
C CYS A 137 -5.05 3.18 2.29
N MET A 138 -5.38 2.53 3.41
CA MET A 138 -4.89 2.87 4.74
C MET A 138 -4.41 1.63 5.50
N SER A 139 -3.43 1.81 6.39
CA SER A 139 -2.99 0.73 7.28
C SER A 139 -4.03 0.45 8.37
N MET A 140 -3.96 -0.73 9.01
CA MET A 140 -4.85 -1.08 10.14
C MET A 140 -4.78 -0.06 11.29
N ARG A 141 -3.59 0.48 11.60
CA ARG A 141 -3.46 1.56 12.60
C ARG A 141 -4.29 2.76 12.24
N ALA A 142 -4.18 3.21 10.99
CA ALA A 142 -4.87 4.41 10.53
C ALA A 142 -6.38 4.18 10.47
N LEU A 143 -6.81 3.01 9.96
CA LEU A 143 -8.22 2.61 9.90
C LEU A 143 -8.89 2.62 11.26
N ALA A 144 -8.22 2.11 12.31
CA ALA A 144 -8.78 2.09 13.65
C ALA A 144 -9.15 3.50 14.18
N GLY A 145 -8.35 4.51 13.82
CA GLY A 145 -8.47 5.86 14.36
C GLY A 145 -9.32 6.83 13.53
N VAL A 146 -9.68 6.51 12.30
CA VAL A 146 -10.47 7.40 11.44
C VAL A 146 -11.96 7.05 11.49
N SER A 147 -12.80 8.03 11.78
CA SER A 147 -14.25 7.84 11.84
C SER A 147 -14.82 7.36 10.50
N ALA A 148 -14.24 7.74 9.37
CA ALA A 148 -14.68 7.31 8.06
C ALA A 148 -14.57 5.78 7.82
N ALA A 149 -13.68 5.08 8.53
CA ALA A 149 -13.53 3.62 8.41
C ALA A 149 -14.63 2.83 9.13
N LEU A 150 -15.18 3.38 10.22
CA LEU A 150 -16.31 2.80 10.95
C LEU A 150 -17.24 3.91 11.45
N PRO A 151 -17.96 4.59 10.53
CA PRO A 151 -18.66 5.85 10.83
C PRO A 151 -19.87 5.70 11.76
N LEU A 152 -20.31 4.46 12.01
CA LEU A 152 -21.44 4.11 12.88
C LEU A 152 -21.00 3.69 14.29
N SER A 153 -19.71 3.85 14.61
CA SER A 153 -19.14 3.57 15.93
C SER A 153 -18.12 4.64 16.32
N ALA A 154 -17.80 4.73 17.61
CA ALA A 154 -16.70 5.57 18.04
C ALA A 154 -15.37 5.02 17.47
N PRO A 155 -14.44 5.89 17.01
CA PRO A 155 -13.11 5.47 16.61
C PRO A 155 -12.40 4.72 17.74
N THR A 156 -11.60 3.74 17.37
CA THR A 156 -10.78 2.96 18.29
C THR A 156 -9.31 3.27 18.06
N THR A 157 -8.42 2.48 18.65
CA THR A 157 -6.99 2.59 18.37
C THR A 157 -6.42 1.20 18.15
N TYR A 158 -5.53 1.11 17.17
CA TYR A 158 -4.77 -0.11 16.93
C TYR A 158 -3.29 0.26 16.82
N GLY A 159 -2.62 0.21 17.96
CA GLY A 159 -1.33 0.84 18.18
C GLY A 159 -0.52 0.16 19.27
N GLY A 160 0.80 0.19 19.17
CA GLY A 160 1.69 -0.40 20.17
C GLY A 160 3.10 -0.61 19.66
N GLN A 161 3.96 -1.15 20.51
CA GLN A 161 5.31 -1.54 20.12
C GLN A 161 5.22 -2.68 19.08
N PRO A 162 5.72 -2.49 17.84
CA PRO A 162 5.57 -3.48 16.77
C PRO A 162 6.12 -4.86 17.13
N SER A 163 7.21 -4.92 17.89
CA SER A 163 7.85 -6.19 18.24
C SER A 163 7.12 -7.00 19.31
N THR A 164 6.15 -6.42 20.03
CA THR A 164 5.53 -7.07 21.19
C THR A 164 4.00 -7.00 21.22
N THR A 165 3.39 -6.06 20.51
CA THR A 165 1.97 -5.73 20.69
C THR A 165 1.21 -5.76 19.38
N THR A 166 1.74 -5.12 18.34
CA THR A 166 1.02 -4.90 17.08
C THR A 166 1.98 -4.88 15.89
N TRP A 167 2.50 -6.06 15.53
CA TRP A 167 3.51 -6.21 14.47
C TRP A 167 2.99 -5.85 13.07
N ASP A 168 1.69 -5.94 12.88
CA ASP A 168 0.93 -5.85 11.62
C ASP A 168 0.21 -4.51 11.42
N GLN A 169 0.21 -3.63 12.43
CA GLN A 169 -0.51 -2.35 12.42
C GLN A 169 -0.19 -1.43 11.23
N ASP A 170 1.05 -1.47 10.72
CA ASP A 170 1.50 -0.71 9.54
C ASP A 170 1.85 -1.63 8.35
N ARG A 171 1.44 -2.91 8.42
CA ARG A 171 1.73 -3.92 7.40
C ARG A 171 0.49 -4.43 6.71
N LEU A 172 -0.65 -4.46 7.39
CA LEU A 172 -1.94 -4.79 6.81
C LEU A 172 -2.66 -3.52 6.36
N PHE A 173 -3.17 -3.53 5.14
CA PHE A 173 -3.84 -2.40 4.50
C PHE A 173 -5.23 -2.78 4.01
N GLY A 174 -6.15 -1.82 4.10
CA GLY A 174 -7.53 -1.93 3.62
C GLY A 174 -8.05 -0.59 3.12
N CYS A 175 -9.26 -0.59 2.57
CA CYS A 175 -9.86 0.59 1.96
C CYS A 175 -10.87 1.27 2.87
N VAL A 176 -10.85 2.60 2.91
CA VAL A 176 -11.99 3.43 3.30
C VAL A 176 -12.66 3.92 2.03
N CYS A 177 -13.92 3.54 1.81
CA CYS A 177 -14.61 3.86 0.57
C CYS A 177 -15.20 5.28 0.57
N ASP A 178 -15.22 5.87 -0.61
CA ASP A 178 -15.74 7.22 -0.81
C ASP A 178 -17.26 7.26 -0.65
N SER A 179 -17.77 8.41 -0.21
CA SER A 179 -19.20 8.66 -0.10
C SER A 179 -19.54 10.07 -0.57
N PRO A 180 -20.57 10.25 -1.41
CA PRO A 180 -21.00 11.59 -1.84
C PRO A 180 -21.81 12.33 -0.77
N TRP A 181 -22.15 11.65 0.34
CA TRP A 181 -22.82 12.24 1.50
C TRP A 181 -22.06 11.93 2.80
N ALA A 182 -22.33 12.70 3.84
CA ALA A 182 -21.76 12.48 5.17
C ALA A 182 -22.34 11.20 5.79
N VAL A 183 -21.46 10.25 6.12
CA VAL A 183 -21.84 8.98 6.75
C VAL A 183 -21.70 9.09 8.26
N GLY A 184 -22.69 8.63 9.01
CA GLY A 184 -22.63 8.62 10.47
C GLY A 184 -24.00 8.68 11.14
N LEU A 185 -23.98 9.04 12.43
CA LEU A 185 -25.13 8.98 13.34
C LEU A 185 -25.67 10.37 13.73
N ALA A 186 -25.05 11.45 13.29
CA ALA A 186 -25.52 12.81 13.58
C ALA A 186 -26.70 13.21 12.68
N SER A 187 -27.32 14.34 13.03
CA SER A 187 -28.40 14.95 12.24
C SER A 187 -27.96 15.21 10.79
N GLY A 188 -28.76 14.79 9.82
CA GLY A 188 -28.48 14.90 8.39
C GLY A 188 -27.42 13.94 7.85
N GLN A 189 -26.80 13.10 8.69
CA GLN A 189 -25.91 12.03 8.23
C GLN A 189 -26.70 10.78 7.88
N VAL A 190 -26.15 9.97 6.98
CA VAL A 190 -26.76 8.73 6.49
C VAL A 190 -26.01 7.52 7.05
N GLN A 191 -26.72 6.45 7.39
CA GLN A 191 -26.11 5.26 8.00
C GLN A 191 -25.46 4.27 7.01
N ALA A 192 -25.17 4.68 5.78
CA ALA A 192 -24.42 3.89 4.80
C ALA A 192 -23.55 4.82 3.95
N SER A 193 -22.45 4.32 3.39
CA SER A 193 -21.61 5.04 2.42
C SER A 193 -22.15 4.90 1.00
N GLY A 194 -21.67 5.73 0.07
CA GLY A 194 -21.98 5.56 -1.36
C GLY A 194 -21.29 4.36 -1.99
N TRP A 195 -19.97 4.26 -1.82
CA TRP A 195 -19.18 3.09 -2.24
C TRP A 195 -18.94 2.16 -1.05
N PHE A 196 -18.87 0.86 -1.31
CA PHE A 196 -18.65 -0.14 -0.28
C PHE A 196 -17.97 -1.42 -0.84
N GLY A 197 -17.73 -2.37 0.06
CA GLY A 197 -16.98 -3.59 -0.22
C GLY A 197 -15.50 -3.46 0.12
N ALA A 198 -14.78 -4.57 0.14
CA ALA A 198 -13.38 -4.61 0.57
C ALA A 198 -12.43 -3.82 -0.36
N ASP A 199 -12.81 -3.66 -1.62
CA ASP A 199 -12.06 -2.96 -2.66
C ASP A 199 -12.79 -1.72 -3.20
N CYS A 200 -13.88 -1.30 -2.54
CA CYS A 200 -14.74 -0.18 -2.97
C CYS A 200 -15.26 -0.28 -4.41
N SER A 201 -15.42 -1.48 -4.96
CA SER A 201 -15.95 -1.67 -6.32
C SER A 201 -17.48 -1.69 -6.41
N LEU A 202 -18.18 -1.70 -5.27
CA LEU A 202 -19.63 -1.78 -5.20
C LEU A 202 -20.24 -0.43 -4.79
N GLN A 203 -21.44 -0.15 -5.29
CA GLN A 203 -22.20 1.06 -5.02
C GLN A 203 -23.53 0.73 -4.38
N HIS A 204 -23.86 1.42 -3.31
CA HIS A 204 -25.20 1.40 -2.78
C HIS A 204 -26.17 2.12 -3.73
N CYS A 205 -27.37 1.57 -3.89
CA CYS A 205 -28.37 2.16 -4.78
C CYS A 205 -29.07 3.37 -4.14
N PRO A 206 -29.78 4.21 -4.92
CA PRO A 206 -30.60 5.27 -4.34
C PRO A 206 -31.54 4.75 -3.25
N TYR A 207 -31.58 5.47 -2.13
CA TYR A 207 -32.42 5.15 -0.98
C TYR A 207 -33.65 6.06 -0.92
N GLY A 208 -34.66 5.69 -0.14
CA GLY A 208 -35.85 6.50 0.05
C GLY A 208 -36.85 5.87 0.99
N ASP A 209 -37.87 6.65 1.35
CA ASP A 209 -38.99 6.18 2.17
C ASP A 209 -39.83 5.16 1.39
N ASP A 210 -40.46 4.22 2.09
CA ASP A 210 -41.34 3.24 1.46
C ASP A 210 -42.72 3.87 1.18
N PRO A 211 -43.16 3.99 -0.08
CA PRO A 211 -44.40 4.71 -0.41
C PRO A 211 -45.69 4.03 0.07
N VAL A 212 -45.62 2.79 0.59
CA VAL A 212 -46.81 2.03 1.03
C VAL A 212 -47.06 2.17 2.54
N THR A 213 -46.04 2.46 3.33
CA THR A 213 -46.09 2.51 4.80
C THR A 213 -46.57 3.87 5.30
N ILE A 214 -47.80 4.24 4.93
CA ILE A 214 -48.39 5.55 5.25
C ILE A 214 -48.32 5.84 6.76
N GLY A 215 -47.68 6.96 7.11
CA GLY A 215 -47.54 7.43 8.50
C GLY A 215 -46.34 6.85 9.25
N THR A 216 -45.56 5.99 8.60
CA THR A 216 -44.21 5.61 9.02
C THR A 216 -43.21 6.29 8.10
N ASP A 217 -42.08 6.74 8.65
CA ASP A 217 -40.97 7.31 7.89
C ASP A 217 -39.77 6.39 8.16
N GLU A 218 -39.46 5.49 7.23
CA GLU A 218 -38.35 4.55 7.38
C GLU A 218 -36.99 5.25 7.29
N LEU A 219 -36.93 6.49 6.82
CA LEU A 219 -35.71 7.29 6.83
C LEU A 219 -35.40 7.86 8.21
N ASN A 220 -36.36 7.90 9.14
CA ASN A 220 -36.12 8.43 10.48
C ASN A 220 -35.36 7.43 11.37
N CYS A 221 -34.05 7.62 11.49
CA CYS A 221 -33.17 6.79 12.32
C CYS A 221 -32.98 7.31 13.75
N THR A 222 -33.83 8.23 14.22
CA THR A 222 -33.69 8.79 15.57
C THR A 222 -33.89 7.71 16.63
N GLY A 223 -32.86 7.46 17.43
CA GLY A 223 -32.86 6.42 18.47
C GLY A 223 -32.78 4.99 17.94
N VAL A 224 -32.62 4.81 16.63
CA VAL A 224 -32.48 3.48 15.99
C VAL A 224 -31.02 3.06 16.05
N ALA A 225 -30.77 1.81 16.48
CA ALA A 225 -29.43 1.23 16.47
C ALA A 225 -28.95 1.00 15.04
N ALA A 226 -27.75 1.46 14.74
CA ALA A 226 -27.21 1.41 13.40
C ALA A 226 -26.80 -0.03 13.03
N PRO A 227 -27.31 -0.61 11.92
CA PRO A 227 -26.92 -1.94 11.49
C PRO A 227 -25.40 -2.05 11.30
N GLY A 228 -24.77 -3.06 11.90
CA GLY A 228 -23.31 -3.25 11.83
C GLY A 228 -22.48 -2.22 12.62
N GLY A 229 -23.11 -1.27 13.31
CA GLY A 229 -22.47 -0.31 14.21
C GLY A 229 -22.73 -0.60 15.69
N MET A 230 -22.14 0.22 16.57
CA MET A 230 -22.39 0.20 18.02
C MET A 230 -23.16 1.42 18.52
N GLY A 231 -23.42 2.41 17.66
CA GLY A 231 -24.14 3.62 18.03
C GLY A 231 -25.63 3.62 17.65
N VAL A 232 -26.33 4.65 18.12
CA VAL A 232 -27.74 4.94 17.79
C VAL A 232 -27.81 6.29 17.06
N GLY A 233 -28.75 6.41 16.12
CA GLY A 233 -28.96 7.66 15.39
C GLY A 233 -29.43 8.79 16.31
N ALA A 234 -28.81 9.97 16.18
CA ALA A 234 -29.27 11.19 16.82
C ALA A 234 -30.55 11.73 16.15
N SER A 235 -31.17 12.74 16.75
CA SER A 235 -32.33 13.41 16.17
C SER A 235 -32.02 13.94 14.75
N GLY A 236 -32.81 13.49 13.77
CA GLY A 236 -32.65 13.83 12.35
C GLY A 236 -31.57 13.03 11.61
N ASN A 237 -31.04 11.94 12.20
CA ASN A 237 -30.21 10.99 11.48
C ASN A 237 -31.04 10.17 10.48
N VAL A 238 -30.44 9.80 9.35
CA VAL A 238 -31.14 9.21 8.19
C VAL A 238 -30.78 7.74 8.03
N CYS A 239 -31.79 6.86 8.11
CA CYS A 239 -31.61 5.45 7.80
C CYS A 239 -31.43 5.26 6.29
N PHE A 240 -30.69 4.23 5.90
CA PHE A 240 -30.47 3.89 4.49
C PHE A 240 -31.43 2.79 4.04
N ILE A 241 -32.53 3.19 3.40
CA ILE A 241 -33.56 2.29 2.92
C ILE A 241 -33.40 2.09 1.42
N GLU A 242 -32.62 1.08 1.06
CA GLU A 242 -32.20 0.84 -0.32
C GLU A 242 -33.39 0.56 -1.23
N CYS A 243 -33.44 1.27 -2.37
CA CYS A 243 -34.54 1.18 -3.33
C CYS A 243 -35.94 1.31 -2.70
N SER A 244 -36.08 2.09 -1.62
CA SER A 244 -37.35 2.31 -0.92
C SER A 244 -38.07 1.01 -0.49
N ASN A 245 -37.33 -0.09 -0.28
CA ASN A 245 -37.90 -1.44 -0.09
C ASN A 245 -38.82 -1.91 -1.25
N ARG A 246 -38.72 -1.28 -2.42
CA ARG A 246 -39.59 -1.47 -3.60
C ARG A 246 -38.83 -1.76 -4.88
N GLY A 247 -37.59 -2.22 -4.75
CA GLY A 247 -36.80 -2.72 -5.86
C GLY A 247 -35.64 -3.59 -5.40
N VAL A 248 -34.92 -4.12 -6.38
CA VAL A 248 -33.66 -4.84 -6.18
C VAL A 248 -32.51 -3.95 -6.64
N CYS A 249 -31.49 -3.81 -5.81
CA CYS A 249 -30.27 -3.09 -6.15
C CYS A 249 -29.31 -3.96 -6.97
N ASP A 250 -28.81 -3.44 -8.09
CA ASP A 250 -27.59 -3.94 -8.71
C ASP A 250 -26.39 -3.15 -8.18
N TYR A 251 -25.63 -3.78 -7.28
CA TYR A 251 -24.49 -3.15 -6.61
C TYR A 251 -23.30 -2.85 -7.53
N ILE A 252 -23.26 -3.38 -8.76
CA ILE A 252 -22.21 -3.04 -9.72
C ILE A 252 -22.53 -1.70 -10.38
N THR A 253 -23.79 -1.49 -10.76
CA THR A 253 -24.24 -0.28 -11.44
C THR A 253 -24.75 0.82 -10.50
N GLY A 254 -25.14 0.46 -9.27
CA GLY A 254 -25.79 1.35 -8.31
C GLY A 254 -27.23 1.70 -8.71
N LEU A 255 -27.89 0.87 -9.52
CA LEU A 255 -29.24 1.14 -10.03
C LEU A 255 -30.29 0.21 -9.42
N CYS A 256 -31.45 0.79 -9.08
CA CYS A 256 -32.61 0.03 -8.64
C CYS A 256 -33.42 -0.50 -9.82
N THR A 257 -33.77 -1.79 -9.76
CA THR A 257 -34.85 -2.37 -10.58
C THR A 257 -36.12 -2.43 -9.75
N CYS A 258 -37.09 -1.56 -10.05
CA CYS A 258 -38.31 -1.44 -9.27
C CYS A 258 -39.27 -2.62 -9.47
N PHE A 259 -39.98 -2.98 -8.40
CA PHE A 259 -41.09 -3.92 -8.47
C PHE A 259 -42.28 -3.31 -9.22
N GLU A 260 -43.19 -4.17 -9.68
CA GLU A 260 -44.38 -3.75 -10.43
C GLU A 260 -45.20 -2.72 -9.65
N GLY A 261 -45.60 -1.64 -10.33
CA GLY A 261 -46.34 -0.53 -9.73
C GLY A 261 -45.49 0.54 -9.04
N PHE A 262 -44.17 0.35 -8.96
CA PHE A 262 -43.22 1.32 -8.38
C PHE A 262 -42.27 1.87 -9.45
N TYR A 263 -41.89 3.13 -9.30
CA TYR A 263 -41.03 3.84 -10.26
C TYR A 263 -40.18 4.94 -9.58
N GLY A 264 -39.31 5.54 -10.38
CA GLY A 264 -38.29 6.49 -9.92
C GLY A 264 -36.93 5.81 -9.71
N SER A 265 -35.88 6.61 -9.54
CA SER A 265 -34.51 6.09 -9.40
C SER A 265 -34.29 5.27 -8.13
N ASN A 266 -35.12 5.47 -7.10
CA ASN A 266 -35.10 4.74 -5.84
C ASN A 266 -36.38 3.91 -5.62
N CYS A 267 -37.27 3.79 -6.61
CA CYS A 267 -38.55 3.07 -6.48
C CYS A 267 -39.51 3.64 -5.40
N GLY A 268 -39.28 4.87 -4.93
CA GLY A 268 -40.06 5.52 -3.88
C GLY A 268 -41.37 6.14 -4.34
N THR A 269 -41.80 5.92 -5.59
CA THR A 269 -43.08 6.42 -6.10
C THR A 269 -43.94 5.27 -6.60
N MET A 270 -45.24 5.30 -6.26
CA MET A 270 -46.21 4.31 -6.70
C MET A 270 -47.17 4.87 -7.76
N SER A 271 -47.63 4.05 -8.69
CA SER A 271 -48.73 4.42 -9.58
C SER A 271 -50.03 4.36 -8.80
N MET A 272 -50.82 5.44 -8.81
CA MET A 272 -52.21 5.35 -8.34
C MET A 272 -52.98 4.46 -9.33
N GLY A 273 -53.40 3.29 -8.86
CA GLY A 273 -54.33 2.42 -9.57
C GLY A 273 -55.74 2.99 -9.57
#